data_AF-A0A165WSB8-F1
#
_entry.id   AF-A0A165WSB8-F1
#
_cell.length_a   1.000
_cell.length_b   1.000
_cell.length_c   1.000
_cell.angle_alpha   90.00
_cell.angle_beta   90.00
_cell.angle_gamma   90.00
#
_symmetry.space_group_name_H-M   'P 1'
#
loop_
_entity.id
_entity.type
_entity.pdbx_description
1 polymer ?
#
loop_
_entity_poly.entity_id
_entity_poly.type
_entity_poly.pdbx_seq_one_letter_code
_entity_poly.pdbx_strand_id
1 'polypeptide(L)' 'MSHAAYTINRSPASAQQGYTPHERLYDRPVNLRDMHPFRCPAYPLITKPHREGKFADKAARTVFIGYHEG' A
#
# COMPACT_ATOMS: atom_id res chain seq x y z
N MET A 1 -9.08 15.49 -14.20
CA MET A 1 -9.08 14.12 -13.66
C MET A 1 -9.45 14.19 -12.19
N SER A 2 -10.31 13.30 -11.70
CA SER A 2 -10.62 13.24 -10.27
C SER A 2 -9.45 12.60 -9.52
N HIS A 3 -8.80 13.33 -8.62
CA HIS A 3 -7.71 12.81 -7.77
C HIS A 3 -8.17 11.61 -6.93
N ALA A 4 -9.43 11.59 -6.51
CA ALA A 4 -9.99 10.46 -5.77
C ALA A 4 -9.98 9.18 -6.61
N ALA A 5 -10.45 9.24 -7.86
CA ALA A 5 -10.44 8.09 -8.77
C ALA A 5 -9.01 7.62 -9.07
N TYR A 6 -8.08 8.55 -9.23
CA TYR A 6 -6.66 8.24 -9.44
C TYR A 6 -6.08 7.43 -8.27
N THR A 7 -6.27 7.92 -7.04
CA THR A 7 -5.77 7.28 -5.82
C THR A 7 -6.44 5.94 -5.54
N ILE A 8 -7.76 5.84 -5.70
CA ILE A 8 -8.51 4.59 -5.48
C ILE A 8 -8.01 3.48 -6.41
N ASN A 9 -7.79 3.79 -7.69
CA ASN A 9 -7.32 2.80 -8.66
C ASN A 9 -5.88 2.32 -8.42
N ARG A 10 -5.11 3.04 -7.60
CA ARG A 10 -3.71 2.73 -7.25
C ARG A 10 -3.53 2.30 -5.80
N SER A 11 -4.62 2.20 -5.05
CA SER A 11 -4.61 1.71 -3.68
C SER A 11 -4.98 0.22 -3.66
N PRO A 12 -4.31 -0.60 -2.83
CA PRO A 12 -4.70 -1.98 -2.62
C PRO A 12 -6.17 -2.09 -2.18
N ALA A 13 -6.93 -2.96 -2.84
CA ALA A 13 -8.31 -3.23 -2.46
C ALA A 13 -8.40 -4.59 -1.76
N SER A 14 -9.11 -4.63 -0.61
CA SER A 14 -9.34 -5.88 0.13
C SER A 14 -10.09 -6.91 -0.71
N ALA A 15 -11.06 -6.47 -1.52
CA ALA A 15 -11.79 -7.30 -2.48
C ALA A 15 -10.88 -7.94 -3.54
N GLN A 16 -9.70 -7.36 -3.79
CA GLN A 16 -8.75 -7.80 -4.80
C GLN A 16 -7.54 -8.51 -4.20
N GLN A 17 -7.63 -9.02 -2.96
CA GLN A 17 -6.53 -9.71 -2.27
C GLN A 17 -5.25 -8.86 -2.15
N GLY A 18 -5.40 -7.53 -2.08
CA GLY A 18 -4.27 -6.60 -1.96
C GLY A 18 -3.71 -6.12 -3.31
N TYR A 19 -4.21 -6.59 -4.44
CA TYR A 19 -3.94 -5.99 -5.74
C TYR A 19 -4.69 -4.67 -5.89
N THR A 20 -4.12 -3.76 -6.68
CA THR A 20 -4.79 -2.52 -7.07
C THR A 20 -5.75 -2.77 -8.25
N PRO A 21 -6.83 -2.00 -8.39
CA PRO A 21 -7.69 -2.08 -9.58
C PRO A 21 -6.94 -1.85 -10.89
N HIS A 22 -5.93 -0.98 -10.90
CA HIS A 22 -5.10 -0.72 -12.09
C HIS A 22 -4.29 -1.95 -12.49
N GLU A 23 -3.66 -2.65 -11.55
CA GLU A 23 -2.93 -3.90 -11.84
C GLU A 23 -3.86 -4.96 -12.42
N ARG A 24 -5.08 -5.11 -11.86
CA ARG A 24 -6.06 -6.09 -12.35
C ARG A 24 -6.60 -5.78 -13.74
N LEU A 25 -6.69 -4.51 -14.10
CA LEU A 25 -7.25 -4.09 -15.39
C LEU A 25 -6.22 -4.16 -16.52
N TYR A 26 -4.95 -3.90 -16.21
CA TYR A 26 -3.90 -3.75 -17.22
C TYR A 26 -2.79 -4.80 -17.12
N ASP A 27 -2.86 -5.72 -16.16
CA ASP A 27 -1.85 -6.76 -15.89
C ASP A 27 -0.41 -6.21 -15.84
N ARG A 28 -0.27 -4.99 -15.31
CA ARG A 28 1.02 -4.29 -15.19
C ARG A 28 1.16 -3.63 -13.82
N PRO A 29 2.40 -3.47 -13.30
CA PRO A 29 2.64 -2.73 -12.07
C PRO A 29 2.15 -1.28 -12.16
N VAL A 30 1.64 -0.76 -11.04
CA VAL A 30 1.25 0.65 -10.95
C VAL A 30 2.48 1.54 -10.95
N ASN A 31 2.49 2.56 -11.81
CA ASN A 31 3.42 3.67 -11.67
C ASN A 31 2.92 4.62 -10.57
N LEU A 32 3.74 4.79 -9.52
CA LEU A 32 3.45 5.59 -8.33
C LEU A 32 4.25 6.90 -8.28
N ARG A 33 4.86 7.34 -9.39
CA ARG A 33 5.68 8.57 -9.44
C ARG A 33 4.90 9.83 -9.06
N ASP A 34 3.61 9.85 -9.35
CA ASP A 34 2.75 10.97 -8.99
C ASP A 34 2.33 10.96 -7.50
N MET A 35 2.58 9.86 -6.78
CA MET A 35 2.34 9.77 -5.34
C MET A 35 3.59 10.21 -4.58
N HIS A 36 3.61 11.47 -4.18
CA HIS A 36 4.73 12.01 -3.41
C HIS A 36 4.77 11.40 -1.99
N PRO A 37 5.91 10.83 -1.56
CA PRO A 37 6.03 10.34 -0.20
C PRO A 37 6.05 11.51 0.77
N PHE A 38 5.15 11.48 1.75
CA PHE A 38 5.23 12.36 2.90
C PHE A 38 6.14 11.70 3.93
N ARG A 39 7.13 12.43 4.46
CA ARG A 39 7.99 12.00 5.56
C ARG A 39 7.24 11.97 6.90
N CYS A 40 6.06 11.36 6.91
CA CYS A 40 5.20 11.24 8.07
C CYS A 40 5.40 9.86 8.75
N PRO A 41 5.01 9.75 10.03
CA PRO A 41 4.90 8.45 10.68
C PRO A 41 3.92 7.56 9.91
N ALA A 42 4.35 6.34 9.58
CA ALA A 42 3.53 5.32 8.94
C ALA A 42 3.48 4.05 9.81
N TYR A 43 2.38 3.30 9.67
CA TYR A 43 2.11 2.09 10.45
C TYR A 43 1.76 0.93 9.50
N PRO A 44 2.74 0.36 8.79
CA PRO A 44 2.48 -0.77 7.91
C PRO A 44 2.00 -1.99 8.70
N LEU A 45 1.10 -2.76 8.07
CA LEU A 45 0.57 -4.00 8.63
C LEU A 45 1.68 -5.07 8.68
N ILE A 46 1.97 -5.59 9.87
CA ILE A 46 2.85 -6.75 10.05
C ILE A 46 2.10 -7.98 9.54
N THR A 47 2.69 -8.74 8.62
CA THR A 47 2.04 -9.92 8.04
C THR A 47 1.93 -11.04 9.09
N LYS A 48 0.89 -11.89 8.98
CA LYS A 48 0.60 -12.94 9.98
C LYS A 48 1.81 -13.82 10.37
N PRO A 49 2.69 -14.25 9.43
CA PRO A 49 3.86 -15.08 9.78
C PRO A 49 4.87 -14.37 10.68
N HIS A 50 4.92 -13.04 10.66
CA HIS A 50 5.85 -12.22 11.44
C HIS A 50 5.26 -11.73 12.76
N ARG A 51 4.07 -12.23 13.15
CA ARG A 51 3.44 -11.86 14.43
C ARG A 51 3.78 -12.92 15.46
N GLU A 52 4.25 -12.49 16.63
CA GLU A 52 4.66 -13.36 17.74
C GLU A 52 3.48 -13.98 18.51
N GLY A 53 2.23 -13.68 18.11
CA GLY A 53 1.03 -14.26 18.72
C GLY A 53 -0.23 -13.46 18.44
N LYS A 54 -1.35 -13.88 19.05
CA LYS A 54 -2.66 -13.20 18.89
C LYS A 54 -2.66 -11.78 19.45
N PHE A 55 -1.92 -11.56 20.53
CA PHE A 55 -1.80 -10.28 21.24
C PHE A 55 -0.55 -9.48 20.85
N ALA A 56 0.24 -9.97 19.90
CA ALA A 56 1.38 -9.22 19.38
C ALA A 56 0.90 -8.00 18.58
N ASP A 57 1.77 -6.99 18.50
CA ASP A 57 1.51 -5.80 17.70
C ASP A 57 1.24 -6.17 16.23
N LYS A 58 0.27 -5.46 15.65
CA LYS A 58 -0.14 -5.70 14.25
C LYS A 58 0.46 -4.68 13.28
N ALA A 59 1.09 -3.63 13.79
CA ALA A 59 1.74 -2.60 13.00
C ALA A 59 2.93 -2.03 13.79
N ALA A 60 3.99 -1.66 13.09
CA ALA A 60 5.16 -1.00 13.67
C ALA A 60 5.21 0.45 13.23
N ARG A 61 5.60 1.37 14.11
CA ARG A 61 5.84 2.76 13.72
C ARG A 61 7.08 2.84 12.84
N THR A 62 6.94 3.46 11.68
CA THR A 62 8.00 3.64 10.68
C THR A 62 7.95 5.07 10.12
N VAL A 63 8.97 5.43 9.33
CA VAL A 63 8.93 6.63 8.49
C VAL A 63 8.76 6.18 7.05
N PHE A 64 7.76 6.70 6.35
CA PHE A 64 7.56 6.34 4.95
C PHE A 64 8.62 7.03 4.07
N ILE A 65 9.49 6.24 3.45
CA ILE A 65 10.61 6.75 2.63
C ILE A 65 10.17 6.91 1.17
N GLY A 66 9.29 6.04 0.67
CA GLY A 66 8.89 6.03 -0.72
C GLY A 66 8.27 4.70 -1.14
N TYR A 67 7.84 4.67 -2.40
CA TYR A 67 7.44 3.44 -3.08
C TYR A 67 8.68 2.83 -3.77
N HIS A 68 8.80 1.52 -3.73
CA HIS A 68 9.80 0.81 -4.53
C HIS A 68 9.36 0.88 -6.01
N GLU A 69 10.17 1.48 -6.88
CA GLU A 69 9.99 1.29 -8.33
C GLU A 69 10.42 -0.15 -8.65
N GLY A 70 9.44 -1.01 -8.99
CA GLY A 70 9.70 -2.37 -9.47
C GLY A 70 10.30 -2.36 -10.87
#